data_AF-A0A556TWI9-F1
#
_entry.id   AF-A0A556TWI9-F1
#
_cell.length_a   1.000
_cell.length_b   1.000
_cell.length_c   1.000
_cell.angle_alpha   90.00
_cell.angle_beta   90.00
_cell.angle_gamma   90.00
#
_symmetry.space_group_name_H-M   'P 1'
#
loop_
_entity.id
_entity.type
_entity.pdbx_description
1 polymer ?
#
loop_
_entity_poly.entity_id
_entity_poly.type
_entity_poly.pdbx_seq_one_letter_code
_entity_poly.pdbx_strand_id
1 'polypeptide(L)'
;MALEVTSACAALLLGWIVFSNPASAYLYSNRYIGDQVLRVVPSSPAEIHYLQQLFQNITVDLWQPSSPNLIHEGKAVDVHVRRDRTARLKNLLRRAHIQHE
;
A
#
# COMPACT_ATOMS: atom_id res chain seq x y z
N MET A 1 7.43 47.25 -20.79
CA MET A 1 6.60 46.49 -19.83
C MET A 1 5.81 45.36 -20.51
N ALA A 2 6.41 44.64 -21.46
CA ALA A 2 5.76 43.57 -22.22
C ALA A 2 6.57 42.25 -22.24
N LEU A 3 7.77 42.24 -21.61
CA LEU A 3 8.66 41.07 -21.58
C LEU A 3 8.45 40.18 -20.34
N GLU A 4 7.81 40.69 -19.28
CA GLU A 4 7.63 39.92 -18.03
C GLU A 4 6.37 39.06 -18.02
N VAL A 5 5.35 39.46 -18.80
CA VAL A 5 4.05 38.75 -18.85
C VAL A 5 4.15 37.42 -19.61
N THR A 6 4.98 37.37 -20.66
CA THR A 6 5.25 36.15 -21.44
C THR A 6 6.02 35.09 -20.63
N SER A 7 6.89 35.54 -19.72
CA SER A 7 7.70 34.67 -18.86
C SER A 7 6.87 33.94 -17.81
N ALA A 8 5.94 34.65 -17.16
CA ALA A 8 5.06 34.07 -16.14
C ALA A 8 4.08 33.03 -16.71
N CYS A 9 3.48 33.29 -17.88
CA CYS A 9 2.58 32.33 -18.53
C CYS A 9 3.30 31.07 -19.00
N ALA A 10 4.52 31.19 -19.56
CA ALA A 10 5.31 30.04 -19.97
C ALA A 10 5.72 29.16 -18.76
N ALA A 11 6.09 29.78 -17.64
CA ALA A 11 6.44 29.07 -16.41
C ALA A 11 5.23 28.33 -15.80
N LEU A 12 4.04 28.94 -15.81
CA LEU A 12 2.81 28.31 -15.33
C LEU A 12 2.38 27.12 -16.21
N LEU A 13 2.50 27.25 -17.54
CA LEU A 13 2.19 26.17 -18.48
C LEU A 13 3.18 24.99 -18.36
N LEU A 14 4.47 25.27 -18.21
CA LEU A 14 5.48 24.23 -17.96
C LEU A 14 5.28 23.53 -16.61
N GLY A 15 4.94 24.29 -15.56
CA GLY A 15 4.55 23.72 -14.27
C GLY A 15 3.35 22.77 -14.39
N TRP A 16 2.31 23.18 -15.11
CA TRP A 16 1.11 22.37 -15.31
C TRP A 16 1.40 21.04 -16.01
N ILE A 17 2.29 21.03 -17.02
CA ILE A 17 2.65 19.81 -17.77
C ILE A 17 3.42 18.83 -16.88
N VAL A 18 4.29 19.31 -15.98
CA VAL A 18 5.06 18.44 -15.07
C VAL A 18 4.16 17.81 -14.00
N PHE A 19 3.17 18.54 -13.47
CA PHE A 19 2.22 17.99 -12.49
C PHE A 19 1.14 17.09 -13.09
N SER A 20 0.86 17.21 -14.39
CA SER A 20 -0.27 16.52 -15.06
C SER A 20 0.12 15.32 -15.89
N ASN A 21 1.39 14.86 -15.83
CA ASN A 21 1.85 13.72 -16.61
C ASN A 21 1.98 12.46 -15.74
N PRO A 22 0.88 11.73 -15.46
CA PRO A 22 0.94 10.42 -14.81
C PRO A 22 1.52 9.32 -15.74
N ALA A 23 2.23 9.71 -16.81
CA ALA A 23 2.70 8.84 -17.89
C ALA A 23 3.41 7.57 -17.36
N SER A 24 4.11 7.67 -16.24
CA SER A 24 4.78 6.53 -15.60
C SER A 24 3.83 5.40 -15.16
N ALA A 25 2.64 5.71 -14.63
CA ALA A 25 1.69 4.68 -14.18
C ALA A 25 0.93 4.02 -15.34
N TYR A 26 0.60 4.79 -16.39
CA TYR A 26 -0.03 4.27 -17.60
C TYR A 26 0.87 3.30 -18.37
N LEU A 27 2.19 3.53 -18.38
CA LEU A 27 3.16 2.62 -18.98
C LEU A 27 3.21 1.25 -18.29
N TYR A 28 2.80 1.17 -17.02
CA TYR A 28 2.68 -0.08 -16.27
C TYR A 28 1.24 -0.60 -16.19
N SER A 29 0.40 -0.21 -17.16
CA SER A 29 -1.01 -0.61 -17.28
C SER A 29 -1.82 -0.38 -16.00
N ASN A 30 -1.43 0.60 -15.17
CA ASN A 30 -2.05 0.85 -13.87
C ASN A 30 -2.17 -0.42 -13.01
N ARG A 31 -1.19 -1.34 -13.10
CA ARG A 31 -1.27 -2.68 -12.49
C ARG A 31 -1.60 -2.67 -10.99
N TYR A 32 -1.14 -1.65 -10.27
CA TYR A 32 -1.30 -1.50 -8.82
C TYR A 32 -2.43 -0.55 -8.42
N ILE A 33 -3.30 -0.16 -9.36
CA ILE A 33 -4.35 0.83 -9.08
C ILE A 33 -5.34 0.33 -8.03
N GLY A 34 -5.32 0.96 -6.87
CA GLY A 34 -6.15 0.62 -5.72
C GLY A 34 -5.66 -0.58 -4.90
N ASP A 35 -4.48 -1.12 -5.21
CA ASP A 35 -3.76 -2.01 -4.30
C ASP A 35 -3.37 -1.23 -3.04
N GLN A 36 -3.23 -1.94 -1.92
CA GLN A 36 -2.88 -1.34 -0.63
C GLN A 36 -1.70 -2.09 0.00
N VAL A 37 -0.94 -1.40 0.84
CA VAL A 37 -0.06 -2.03 1.82
C VAL A 37 -0.72 -1.84 3.17
N LEU A 38 -1.06 -2.96 3.82
CA LEU A 38 -1.64 -2.94 5.16
C LEU A 38 -0.54 -3.19 6.17
N ARG A 39 -0.49 -2.35 7.19
CA ARG A 39 0.39 -2.57 8.34
C ARG A 39 -0.41 -3.22 9.45
N VAL A 40 0.11 -4.33 9.97
CA VAL A 40 -0.45 -5.08 11.09
C VAL A 40 0.59 -5.17 12.20
N VAL A 41 0.22 -4.90 13.44
CA VAL A 41 1.14 -5.05 14.59
C VAL A 41 0.50 -6.03 15.57
N PRO A 42 0.90 -7.32 15.54
CA PRO A 42 0.35 -8.30 16.47
C PRO A 42 0.84 -7.98 17.89
N SER A 43 -0.08 -8.03 18.84
CA SER A 43 0.13 -7.66 20.24
C SER A 43 0.09 -8.85 21.21
N SER A 44 -0.13 -10.06 20.70
CA SER A 44 -0.17 -11.27 21.51
C SER A 44 0.28 -12.51 20.74
N PRO A 45 0.70 -13.59 21.44
CA PRO A 45 1.00 -14.87 20.82
C PRO A 45 -0.15 -15.46 19.99
N ALA A 46 -1.40 -15.21 20.41
CA ALA A 46 -2.58 -15.68 19.68
C ALA A 46 -2.72 -14.98 18.31
N GLU A 47 -2.47 -13.66 18.26
CA GLU A 47 -2.48 -12.90 17.01
C GLU A 47 -1.35 -13.33 16.07
N ILE A 48 -0.15 -13.60 16.61
CA ILE A 48 0.98 -14.13 15.82
C ILE A 48 0.59 -15.44 15.16
N HIS A 49 0.07 -16.39 15.94
CA HIS A 49 -0.32 -17.70 15.42
C HIS A 49 -1.45 -17.57 14.38
N TYR A 50 -2.43 -16.70 14.64
CA TYR A 50 -3.50 -16.43 13.68
C TYR A 50 -2.96 -15.86 12.35
N LEU A 51 -2.06 -14.87 12.41
CA LEU A 51 -1.46 -14.26 11.20
C LEU A 51 -0.59 -15.26 10.44
N GLN A 52 0.20 -16.08 11.15
CA GLN A 52 1.00 -17.15 10.57
C GLN A 52 0.13 -18.13 9.78
N GLN A 53 -0.93 -18.64 10.40
CA GLN A 53 -1.86 -19.55 9.75
C GLN A 53 -2.61 -18.87 8.59
N LEU A 54 -3.06 -17.64 8.79
CA LEU A 54 -3.76 -16.88 7.76
C LEU A 54 -2.90 -16.73 6.52
N PHE A 55 -1.67 -16.23 6.66
CA PHE A 55 -0.78 -15.94 5.52
C PHE A 55 -0.14 -17.18 4.91
N GLN A 56 -0.16 -18.32 5.60
CA GLN A 56 0.12 -19.62 4.97
C GLN A 56 -1.07 -20.11 4.11
N ASN A 57 -2.31 -19.80 4.52
CA ASN A 57 -3.53 -20.25 3.85
C ASN A 57 -4.01 -19.33 2.73
N ILE A 58 -3.71 -18.04 2.80
CA ILE A 58 -4.00 -17.06 1.75
C ILE A 58 -2.71 -16.51 1.15
N THR A 59 -2.59 -16.54 -0.18
CA THR A 59 -1.44 -15.95 -0.85
C THR A 59 -1.46 -14.43 -0.68
N VAL A 60 -0.57 -13.93 0.17
CA VAL A 60 -0.28 -12.51 0.37
C VAL A 60 1.15 -12.19 -0.06
N ASP A 61 1.40 -10.93 -0.37
CA ASP A 61 2.74 -10.43 -0.68
C ASP A 61 3.28 -9.74 0.58
N LEU A 62 4.12 -10.46 1.35
CA LEU A 62 4.69 -9.92 2.58
C LEU A 62 5.90 -9.05 2.25
N TRP A 63 5.79 -7.76 2.55
CA TRP A 63 6.88 -6.80 2.39
C TRP A 63 7.83 -6.84 3.59
N GLN A 64 7.29 -7.00 4.79
CA GLN A 64 8.06 -7.17 6.02
C GLN A 64 7.22 -7.93 7.04
N PRO A 65 7.70 -8.99 7.71
CA PRO A 65 8.90 -9.76 7.37
C PRO A 65 8.67 -10.59 6.08
N SER A 66 9.73 -11.15 5.50
CA SER A 66 9.66 -11.90 4.23
C SER A 66 8.94 -13.26 4.30
N SER A 67 8.53 -13.71 5.49
CA SER A 67 7.86 -15.00 5.70
C SER A 67 6.91 -14.93 6.90
N PRO A 68 5.76 -15.62 6.88
CA PRO A 68 4.86 -15.68 8.03
C PRO A 68 5.56 -16.16 9.31
N ASN A 69 6.51 -17.09 9.20
CA ASN A 69 7.22 -17.66 10.35
C ASN A 69 8.13 -16.66 11.08
N LEU A 70 8.39 -15.50 10.47
CA LEU A 70 9.21 -14.42 11.03
C LEU A 70 8.35 -13.31 11.68
N ILE A 71 7.03 -13.52 11.79
CA ILE A 71 6.13 -12.61 12.49
C ILE A 71 6.39 -12.71 14.00
N HIS A 72 6.61 -11.56 14.63
CA HIS A 72 6.90 -11.43 16.05
C HIS A 72 6.00 -10.39 16.70
N GLU A 73 5.80 -10.54 18.01
CA GLU A 73 5.02 -9.61 18.83
C GLU A 73 5.59 -8.19 18.75
N GLY A 74 4.72 -7.20 18.62
CA GLY A 74 5.07 -5.79 18.57
C GLY A 74 5.91 -5.38 17.35
N LYS A 75 6.09 -6.26 16.36
CA LYS A 75 6.81 -5.96 15.11
C LYS A 75 5.81 -5.77 13.97
N ALA A 76 6.03 -4.74 13.17
CA ALA A 76 5.18 -4.45 12.01
C ALA A 76 5.26 -5.59 10.99
N VAL A 77 4.07 -5.99 10.53
CA VAL A 77 3.85 -6.89 9.41
C VAL A 77 3.20 -6.09 8.29
N ASP A 78 3.99 -5.74 7.29
CA ASP A 78 3.56 -4.96 6.13
C ASP A 78 3.21 -5.92 4.99
N VAL A 79 1.95 -5.85 4.54
CA VAL A 79 1.37 -6.80 3.59
C VAL A 79 0.82 -6.04 2.39
N HIS A 80 1.40 -6.27 1.22
CA HIS A 80 0.82 -5.82 -0.03
C HIS A 80 -0.38 -6.71 -0.40
N VAL A 81 -1.50 -6.05 -0.70
CA VAL A 81 -2.77 -6.68 -1.02
C VAL A 81 -3.40 -6.03 -2.24
N ARG A 82 -3.80 -6.89 -3.19
CA ARG A 82 -4.52 -6.47 -4.39
C ARG A 82 -5.88 -5.89 -4.03
N ARG A 83 -6.33 -4.87 -4.76
CA ARG A 83 -7.60 -4.15 -4.55
C ARG A 83 -8.81 -5.08 -4.30
N ASP A 84 -8.91 -6.16 -5.09
CA ASP A 84 -9.99 -7.15 -5.05
C ASP A 84 -9.98 -8.03 -3.78
N ARG A 85 -8.82 -8.12 -3.10
CA ARG A 85 -8.62 -8.93 -1.88
C ARG A 85 -8.56 -8.09 -0.61
N THR A 86 -8.34 -6.78 -0.72
CA THR A 86 -8.22 -5.85 0.40
C THR A 86 -9.37 -5.94 1.39
N ALA A 87 -10.62 -5.88 0.90
CA ALA A 87 -11.80 -5.91 1.76
C ALA A 87 -11.91 -7.23 2.55
N ARG A 88 -11.57 -8.35 1.91
CA ARG A 88 -11.58 -9.68 2.55
C ARG A 88 -10.52 -9.76 3.64
N LEU A 89 -9.29 -9.33 3.37
CA LEU A 89 -8.21 -9.33 4.37
C LEU A 89 -8.56 -8.47 5.58
N LYS A 90 -9.02 -7.22 5.36
CA LYS A 90 -9.47 -6.33 6.44
C LYS A 90 -10.59 -6.94 7.28
N ASN A 91 -11.54 -7.65 6.66
CA ASN A 91 -12.60 -8.35 7.38
C ASN A 91 -12.08 -9.48 8.27
N LEU A 92 -11.10 -10.27 7.79
CA LEU A 92 -10.48 -11.34 8.59
C LEU A 92 -9.73 -10.76 9.79
N LEU A 93 -8.93 -9.71 9.59
CA LEU A 93 -8.21 -9.01 10.66
C LEU A 93 -9.18 -8.42 11.70
N ARG A 94 -10.26 -7.75 11.27
CA ARG A 94 -11.29 -7.22 12.18
C ARG A 94 -11.97 -8.31 13.01
N ARG A 95 -12.32 -9.45 12.40
CA ARG A 95 -12.95 -10.58 13.11
C ARG A 95 -12.02 -11.20 14.14
N ALA A 96 -10.71 -11.16 13.89
CA ALA A 96 -9.69 -11.59 14.84
C ALA A 96 -9.31 -10.50 15.86
N HIS A 97 -9.96 -9.34 15.84
CA HIS A 97 -9.65 -8.18 16.68
C HIS A 97 -8.20 -7.67 16.53
N ILE A 98 -7.60 -7.88 15.37
CA ILE A 98 -6.22 -7.46 15.07
C ILE A 98 -6.23 -6.03 14.49
N GLN A 99 -5.46 -5.15 15.13
CA GLN A 99 -5.29 -3.77 14.68
C GLN A 99 -4.51 -3.70 13.36
N HIS A 100 -4.97 -2.84 12.45
CA HIS A 100 -4.34 -2.61 11.16
C HIS A 100 -4.66 -1.23 10.61
N GLU A 101 -3.76 -0.70 9.77
CA GLU A 101 -3.91 0.56 9.02
C GLU A 101 -3.71 0.34 7.51
#